data_AF-A0A089J7T4-F1
#
_entry.id   AF-A0A089J7T4-F1
#
_cell.length_a   1.000
_cell.length_b   1.000
_cell.length_c   1.000
_cell.angle_alpha   90.00
_cell.angle_beta   90.00
_cell.angle_gamma   90.00
#
_symmetry.space_group_name_H-M   'P 1'
#
loop_
_entity.id
_entity.type
_entity.pdbx_description
1 polymer ?
#
loop_
_entity_poly.entity_id
_entity_poly.type
_entity_poly.pdbx_seq_one_letter_code
_entity_poly.pdbx_strand_id
1 'polypeptide(L)'
;MVYSNNDEVGLKRDLYERSKPGMIDTSAVSPNWFTFTDREWEALQKDFFEKPLDGLLVDLVSIFRKGNPNYINLGSLFGIEKKRIDDMKKIIYTVNQVNRKENDITNVTMFLDSDSHKITEIYLHMQVLPYMNELKCRIEENYSDLLVNVSNELVIIDRDYKLMLKE
;
A
#
# COMPACT_ATOMS: atom_id res chain seq x y z
N MET A 1 -28.61 6.46 -30.83
CA MET A 1 -27.94 6.72 -29.55
C MET A 1 -27.06 5.53 -29.24
N VAL A 2 -25.75 5.72 -29.29
CA VAL A 2 -24.76 4.74 -28.82
C VAL A 2 -23.89 5.51 -27.85
N TYR A 3 -23.99 5.18 -26.56
CA TYR A 3 -23.07 5.66 -25.55
C TYR A 3 -21.86 4.73 -25.59
N SER A 4 -20.73 5.23 -26.09
CA SER A 4 -19.45 4.53 -26.03
C SER A 4 -18.55 5.17 -24.97
N ASN A 5 -18.14 4.32 -24.03
CA ASN A 5 -16.90 4.32 -23.25
C ASN A 5 -16.42 5.66 -22.69
N ASN A 6 -16.77 5.92 -21.43
CA ASN A 6 -15.89 6.71 -20.57
C ASN A 6 -14.74 5.80 -20.13
N ASP A 7 -13.66 5.86 -20.89
CA ASP A 7 -12.36 5.34 -20.52
C ASP A 7 -11.98 5.82 -19.11
N GLU A 8 -11.50 4.90 -18.28
CA GLU A 8 -10.83 5.21 -17.01
C GLU A 8 -9.54 6.02 -17.31
N VAL A 9 -9.68 7.33 -17.45
CA VAL A 9 -8.56 8.27 -17.58
C VAL A 9 -8.32 8.94 -16.23
N GLY A 10 -7.12 8.76 -15.69
CA GLY A 10 -6.61 9.47 -14.51
C GLY A 10 -6.52 8.63 -13.23
N LEU A 11 -5.50 8.94 -12.41
CA LEU A 11 -5.21 8.51 -11.02
C LEU A 11 -5.01 7.00 -10.78
N LYS A 12 -5.87 6.20 -11.39
CA LYS A 12 -5.96 4.75 -11.29
C LYS A 12 -5.00 4.03 -12.24
N ARG A 13 -4.02 4.73 -12.81
CA ARG A 13 -3.03 4.16 -13.74
C ARG A 13 -1.61 4.30 -13.21
N ASP A 14 -1.30 5.46 -12.62
CA ASP A 14 0.05 5.77 -12.10
C ASP A 14 0.36 5.07 -10.77
N LEU A 15 -0.66 4.74 -9.97
CA LEU A 15 -0.51 3.85 -8.81
C LEU A 15 -0.18 2.40 -9.23
N TYR A 16 -0.29 2.05 -10.51
CA TYR A 16 -0.20 0.68 -11.02
C TYR A 16 0.86 0.49 -12.10
N GLU A 17 1.65 1.53 -12.38
CA GLU A 17 2.67 1.48 -13.41
C GLU A 17 3.92 0.74 -12.90
N ARG A 18 4.38 -0.26 -13.65
CA ARG A 18 5.55 -1.08 -13.31
C ARG A 18 6.85 -0.28 -13.45
N SER A 19 7.75 -0.43 -12.49
CA SER A 19 9.17 -0.03 -12.63
C SER A 19 9.83 -0.78 -13.79
N LYS A 20 10.72 -0.13 -14.55
CA LYS A 20 11.42 -0.73 -15.71
C LYS A 20 12.94 -0.80 -15.46
N PRO A 21 13.60 -1.95 -15.69
CA PRO A 21 15.06 -2.09 -15.53
C PRO A 21 15.85 -1.25 -16.55
N GLY A 22 16.95 -0.64 -16.12
CA GLY A 22 17.88 0.10 -17.00
C GLY A 22 17.63 1.61 -17.14
N MET A 23 16.60 2.15 -16.50
CA MET A 23 16.50 3.60 -16.30
C MET A 23 17.41 4.01 -15.14
N ILE A 24 18.20 5.07 -15.33
CA ILE A 24 18.84 5.79 -14.23
C ILE A 24 17.72 6.18 -13.26
N ASP A 25 17.86 5.84 -11.99
CA ASP A 25 16.94 6.27 -10.94
C ASP A 25 17.05 7.80 -10.80
N THR A 26 16.26 8.51 -11.58
CA THR A 26 16.08 9.94 -11.43
C THR A 26 15.06 10.23 -10.34
N SER A 27 14.81 9.37 -9.35
CA SER A 27 13.99 9.75 -8.19
C SER A 27 14.67 10.82 -7.31
N ALA A 28 15.98 11.06 -7.49
CA ALA A 28 16.64 12.29 -7.03
C ALA A 28 16.19 13.54 -7.81
N VAL A 29 15.57 13.36 -8.98
CA VAL A 29 14.86 14.34 -9.79
C VAL A 29 13.36 13.98 -9.74
N SER A 30 12.77 14.19 -8.55
CA SER A 30 11.33 14.18 -8.26
C SER A 30 10.47 13.52 -9.35
N PRO A 31 10.16 12.21 -9.26
CA PRO A 31 9.46 11.50 -10.33
C PRO A 31 8.15 12.24 -10.62
N ASN A 32 7.97 12.68 -11.87
CA ASN A 32 6.86 13.48 -12.41
C ASN A 32 5.62 13.51 -11.51
N TRP A 33 5.66 14.41 -10.53
CA TRP A 33 4.64 14.80 -9.57
C TRP A 33 3.48 15.57 -10.23
N PHE A 34 3.51 15.71 -11.56
CA PHE A 34 2.73 16.64 -12.37
C PHE A 34 1.36 16.12 -12.86
N THR A 35 0.83 15.04 -12.28
CA THR A 35 -0.51 14.52 -12.64
C THR A 35 -1.52 14.52 -11.49
N PHE A 36 -1.13 14.89 -10.27
CA PHE A 36 -2.06 15.18 -9.17
C PHE A 36 -2.29 16.68 -9.10
N THR A 37 -3.54 17.11 -8.90
CA THR A 37 -3.73 18.38 -8.22
C THR A 37 -3.35 18.19 -6.75
N ASP A 38 -2.67 19.16 -6.13
CA ASP A 38 -2.31 19.09 -4.70
C ASP A 38 -3.50 18.64 -3.82
N ARG A 39 -4.72 19.03 -4.22
CA ARG A 39 -5.99 18.70 -3.54
C ARG A 39 -6.34 17.21 -3.55
N GLU A 40 -6.08 16.48 -4.63
CA GLU A 40 -6.41 15.05 -4.71
C GLU A 40 -5.46 14.22 -3.85
N TRP A 41 -4.19 14.60 -3.85
CA TRP A 41 -3.19 14.00 -2.98
C TRP A 41 -3.49 14.31 -1.50
N GLU A 42 -3.81 15.56 -1.16
CA GLU A 42 -4.24 15.95 0.19
C GLU A 42 -5.48 15.18 0.64
N ALA A 43 -6.47 14.99 -0.25
CA ALA A 43 -7.67 14.21 0.05
C ALA A 43 -7.34 12.75 0.34
N LEU A 44 -6.44 12.13 -0.44
CA LEU A 44 -6.01 10.75 -0.23
C LEU A 44 -5.20 10.60 1.06
N GLN A 45 -4.30 11.53 1.35
CA GLN A 45 -3.57 11.56 2.62
C GLN A 45 -4.52 11.72 3.81
N LYS A 46 -5.51 12.60 3.70
CA LYS A 46 -6.54 12.79 4.73
C LYS A 46 -7.36 11.52 4.92
N ASP A 47 -7.76 10.87 3.83
CA ASP A 47 -8.49 9.61 3.88
C ASP A 47 -7.65 8.52 4.58
N PHE A 48 -6.38 8.34 4.23
CA PHE A 48 -5.48 7.42 4.92
C PHE A 48 -5.24 7.78 6.39
N PHE A 49 -5.24 9.07 6.73
CA PHE A 49 -5.07 9.54 8.11
C PHE A 49 -6.31 9.25 8.97
N GLU A 50 -7.51 9.47 8.44
CA GLU A 50 -8.78 9.42 9.20
C GLU A 50 -9.48 8.06 9.13
N LYS A 51 -9.22 7.25 8.10
CA LYS A 51 -9.95 6.00 7.85
C LYS A 51 -9.68 4.95 8.93
N PRO A 52 -10.72 4.32 9.49
CA PRO A 52 -10.57 3.19 10.40
C PRO A 52 -9.75 2.05 9.79
N LEU A 53 -9.06 1.28 10.63
CA LEU A 53 -8.12 0.24 10.19
C LEU A 53 -8.76 -0.76 9.22
N ASP A 54 -9.97 -1.20 9.48
CA ASP A 54 -10.67 -2.18 8.68
C ASP A 54 -10.97 -1.67 7.25
N GLY A 55 -11.40 -0.41 7.12
CA GLY A 55 -11.52 0.28 5.84
C GLY A 55 -10.18 0.45 5.13
N LEU A 56 -9.13 0.80 5.88
CA LEU A 56 -7.78 0.92 5.33
C LEU A 56 -7.28 -0.42 4.74
N LEU A 57 -7.51 -1.53 5.43
CA LEU A 57 -7.11 -2.86 4.93
C LEU A 57 -7.83 -3.21 3.64
N VAL A 58 -9.13 -2.91 3.53
CA VAL A 58 -9.90 -3.12 2.28
C VAL A 58 -9.32 -2.29 1.13
N ASP A 59 -8.91 -1.04 1.39
CA ASP A 59 -8.30 -0.19 0.38
C ASP A 59 -6.90 -0.65 -0.02
N LEU A 60 -6.07 -1.08 0.95
CA LEU A 60 -4.76 -1.66 0.66
C LEU A 60 -4.91 -2.87 -0.24
N VAL A 61 -5.83 -3.78 0.08
CA VAL A 61 -6.15 -4.92 -0.81
C VAL A 61 -6.59 -4.43 -2.20
N SER A 62 -7.45 -3.41 -2.27
CA SER A 62 -7.89 -2.83 -3.55
C SER A 62 -6.71 -2.29 -4.38
N ILE A 63 -5.79 -1.60 -3.71
CA ILE A 63 -4.56 -1.03 -4.30
C ILE A 63 -3.68 -2.16 -4.84
N PHE A 64 -3.44 -3.23 -4.09
CA PHE A 64 -2.61 -4.32 -4.60
C PHE A 64 -3.29 -5.13 -5.71
N ARG A 65 -4.63 -5.26 -5.69
CA ARG A 65 -5.37 -5.98 -6.73
C ARG A 65 -5.44 -5.27 -8.06
N LYS A 66 -5.47 -3.94 -8.04
CA LYS A 66 -5.48 -3.14 -9.27
C LYS A 66 -4.08 -3.04 -9.90
N GLY A 67 -3.01 -3.42 -9.18
CA GLY A 67 -1.66 -3.52 -9.73
C GLY A 67 -0.56 -3.35 -8.69
N ASN A 68 0.61 -2.83 -9.11
CA ASN A 68 1.80 -2.74 -8.27
C ASN A 68 1.99 -1.31 -7.73
N PRO A 69 1.58 -1.01 -6.49
CA PRO A 69 1.79 0.31 -5.91
C PRO A 69 3.26 0.71 -5.86
N ASN A 70 3.53 1.96 -6.20
CA ASN A 70 4.83 2.57 -5.96
C ASN A 70 5.07 2.69 -4.44
N TYR A 71 6.10 2.03 -3.93
CA TYR A 71 6.40 1.94 -2.50
C TYR A 71 6.70 3.30 -1.85
N ILE A 72 7.26 4.26 -2.60
CA ILE A 72 7.53 5.61 -2.12
C ILE A 72 6.21 6.36 -1.90
N ASN A 73 5.31 6.27 -2.88
CA ASN A 73 4.00 6.93 -2.81
C ASN A 73 3.15 6.30 -1.70
N LEU A 74 3.06 4.97 -1.67
CA LEU A 74 2.32 4.26 -0.61
C LEU A 74 2.89 4.60 0.78
N GLY A 75 4.22 4.59 0.94
CA GLY A 75 4.86 4.99 2.19
C GLY A 75 4.57 6.44 2.59
N SER A 76 4.42 7.35 1.63
CA SER A 76 4.08 8.76 1.86
C SER A 76 2.64 8.98 2.33
N LEU A 77 1.74 8.01 2.11
CA LEU A 77 0.39 8.03 2.69
C LEU A 77 0.40 7.66 4.18
N PHE A 78 1.41 6.89 4.63
CA PHE A 78 1.55 6.51 6.03
C PHE A 78 2.34 7.53 6.85
N GLY A 79 3.40 8.12 6.30
CA GLY A 79 4.24 9.03 7.08
C GLY A 79 5.43 9.60 6.33
N ILE A 80 6.20 10.44 7.03
CA ILE A 80 7.31 11.20 6.45
C ILE A 80 8.68 10.60 6.75
N GLU A 81 8.86 9.92 7.90
CA GLU A 81 10.15 9.34 8.27
C GLU A 81 10.31 7.96 7.65
N LYS A 82 11.13 7.88 6.60
CA LYS A 82 11.33 6.68 5.80
C LYS A 82 12.78 6.24 5.83
N LYS A 83 12.99 4.93 5.93
CA LYS A 83 14.31 4.29 5.85
C LYS A 83 14.29 3.24 4.75
N ARG A 84 15.29 3.27 3.87
CA ARG A 84 15.54 2.23 2.88
C ARG A 84 16.83 1.49 3.25
N ILE A 85 16.78 0.17 3.27
CA ILE A 85 17.94 -0.70 3.42
C ILE A 85 18.01 -1.56 2.17
N ASP A 86 19.15 -1.51 1.49
CA ASP A 86 19.42 -2.28 0.28
C ASP A 86 20.45 -3.38 0.63
N ASP A 87 20.06 -4.64 0.47
CA ASP A 87 20.93 -5.80 0.58
C ASP A 87 20.86 -6.57 -0.75
N MET A 88 21.92 -7.29 -1.11
CA MET A 88 22.11 -7.99 -2.40
C MET A 88 20.95 -8.94 -2.79
N LYS A 89 20.05 -9.25 -1.86
CA LYS A 89 18.89 -10.13 -2.08
C LYS A 89 17.53 -9.50 -1.78
N LYS A 90 17.48 -8.36 -1.09
CA LYS A 90 16.22 -7.78 -0.56
C LYS A 90 16.35 -6.28 -0.39
N ILE A 91 15.35 -5.55 -0.86
CA ILE A 91 15.17 -4.13 -0.53
C ILE A 91 14.09 -4.03 0.54
N ILE A 92 14.40 -3.39 1.65
CA ILE A 92 13.46 -3.15 2.75
C ILE A 92 13.20 -1.65 2.83
N TYR A 93 11.93 -1.27 2.76
CA TYR A 93 11.49 0.10 2.90
C TYR A 93 10.58 0.23 4.11
N THR A 94 10.93 1.10 5.06
CA THR A 94 10.24 1.23 6.34
C THR A 94 9.78 2.66 6.56
N VAL A 95 8.54 2.83 7.02
CA VAL A 95 8.01 4.08 7.58
C VAL A 95 8.02 3.94 9.10
N ASN A 96 8.93 4.67 9.76
CA ASN A 96 9.17 4.54 11.21
C ASN A 96 8.23 5.40 12.06
N GLN A 97 7.71 6.48 11.50
CA GLN A 97 6.75 7.36 12.13
C GLN A 97 5.50 7.42 11.26
N VAL A 98 4.54 6.55 11.57
CA VAL A 98 3.24 6.53 10.90
C VAL A 98 2.36 7.61 11.52
N ASN A 99 1.75 8.43 10.67
CA ASN A 99 0.83 9.49 11.05
C ASN A 99 -0.60 9.04 10.77
N ARG A 100 -1.27 8.47 11.78
CA ARG A 100 -2.68 8.07 11.73
C ARG A 100 -3.45 8.65 12.91
N LYS A 101 -4.71 9.00 12.67
CA LYS A 101 -5.58 9.63 13.67
C LYS A 101 -5.75 8.76 14.92
N GLU A 102 -5.94 7.46 14.72
CA GLU A 102 -6.17 6.49 15.80
C GLU A 102 -4.86 5.99 16.44
N ASN A 103 -3.70 6.36 15.90
CA ASN A 103 -2.38 5.88 16.34
C ASN A 103 -2.33 4.34 16.50
N ASP A 104 -3.01 3.65 15.60
CA ASP A 104 -3.22 2.19 15.56
C ASP A 104 -2.04 1.45 14.93
N ILE A 105 -1.31 2.09 14.01
CA ILE A 105 -0.13 1.56 13.32
C ILE A 105 1.11 2.33 13.78
N THR A 106 2.12 1.63 14.29
CA THR A 106 3.39 2.22 14.76
C THR A 106 4.42 2.32 13.64
N ASN A 107 4.45 1.32 12.76
CA ASN A 107 5.43 1.19 11.69
C ASN A 107 4.82 0.48 10.48
N VAL A 108 5.27 0.84 9.27
CA VAL A 108 4.99 0.08 8.05
C VAL A 108 6.30 -0.40 7.45
N THR A 109 6.41 -1.71 7.18
CA THR A 109 7.57 -2.29 6.50
C THR A 109 7.14 -2.93 5.18
N MET A 110 7.80 -2.58 4.09
CA MET A 110 7.59 -3.11 2.75
C MET A 110 8.84 -3.85 2.28
N PHE A 111 8.66 -5.04 1.73
CA PHE A 111 9.72 -5.86 1.15
C PHE A 111 9.59 -5.80 -0.37
N LEU A 112 10.64 -5.34 -1.04
CA LEU A 112 10.63 -5.18 -2.49
C LEU A 112 11.49 -6.26 -3.14
N ASP A 113 11.01 -6.73 -4.28
CA ASP A 113 11.80 -7.50 -5.23
C ASP A 113 12.99 -6.65 -5.72
N SER A 114 14.21 -7.20 -5.68
CA SER A 114 15.44 -6.45 -5.96
C SER A 114 15.51 -5.93 -7.40
N ASP A 115 14.89 -6.63 -8.34
CA ASP A 115 14.97 -6.31 -9.76
C ASP A 115 13.84 -5.35 -10.17
N SER A 116 12.60 -5.70 -9.84
CA SER A 116 11.40 -4.96 -10.26
C SER A 116 10.97 -3.87 -9.28
N HIS A 117 11.51 -3.85 -8.06
CA HIS A 117 11.09 -2.97 -6.96
C HIS A 117 9.60 -3.10 -6.60
N LYS A 118 8.94 -4.18 -7.04
CA LYS A 118 7.56 -4.50 -6.68
C LYS A 118 7.51 -4.86 -5.20
N ILE A 119 6.52 -4.32 -4.49
CA ILE A 119 6.22 -4.75 -3.12
C ILE A 119 5.70 -6.20 -3.17
N THR A 120 6.42 -7.10 -2.52
CA THR A 120 6.08 -8.52 -2.38
C THR A 120 5.44 -8.82 -1.04
N GLU A 121 5.86 -8.12 0.02
CA GLU A 121 5.27 -8.21 1.34
C GLU A 121 5.11 -6.81 1.95
N ILE A 122 4.02 -6.58 2.67
CA ILE A 122 3.79 -5.38 3.47
C ILE A 122 3.33 -5.76 4.87
N TYR A 123 4.04 -5.28 5.88
CA TYR A 123 3.75 -5.49 7.29
C TYR A 123 3.30 -4.18 7.91
N LEU A 124 2.13 -4.21 8.57
CA LEU A 124 1.62 -3.15 9.42
C LEU A 124 1.88 -3.56 10.86
N HIS A 125 2.75 -2.83 11.55
CA HIS A 125 3.04 -3.06 12.97
C HIS A 125 2.04 -2.27 13.80
N MET A 126 1.33 -2.95 14.68
CA MET A 126 0.15 -2.44 15.36
C MET A 126 0.53 -1.96 16.77
N GLN A 127 -0.04 -0.84 17.21
CA GLN A 127 0.13 -0.37 18.58
C GLN A 127 -0.59 -1.28 19.58
N VAL A 128 -1.75 -1.80 19.17
CA VAL A 128 -2.56 -2.79 19.90
C VAL A 128 -3.17 -3.72 18.85
N LEU A 129 -3.13 -5.03 19.10
CA LEU A 129 -3.73 -6.00 18.19
C LEU A 129 -5.25 -5.80 18.08
N PRO A 130 -5.80 -5.59 16.88
CA PRO A 130 -7.24 -5.45 16.66
C PRO A 130 -7.97 -6.80 16.74
N TYR A 131 -9.30 -6.78 16.71
CA TYR A 131 -10.14 -7.97 16.62
C TYR A 131 -10.00 -8.66 15.25
N MET A 132 -9.00 -9.53 15.11
CA MET A 132 -8.60 -10.12 13.83
C MET A 132 -9.71 -10.89 13.10
N ASN A 133 -10.62 -11.54 13.83
CA ASN A 133 -11.75 -12.24 13.20
C ASN A 133 -12.75 -11.28 12.53
N GLU A 134 -12.97 -10.09 13.10
CA GLU A 134 -13.85 -9.08 12.49
C GLU A 134 -13.21 -8.50 11.23
N LEU A 135 -11.90 -8.22 11.27
CA LEU A 135 -11.13 -7.78 10.11
C LEU A 135 -11.18 -8.83 8.99
N LYS A 136 -11.01 -10.10 9.34
CA LYS A 136 -11.11 -11.21 8.40
C LYS A 136 -12.47 -11.23 7.70
N CYS A 137 -13.57 -11.22 8.46
CA CYS A 137 -14.92 -11.19 7.89
C CYS A 137 -15.08 -10.01 6.91
N ARG A 138 -14.62 -8.81 7.30
CA ARG A 138 -14.75 -7.62 6.45
C ARG A 138 -13.95 -7.72 5.15
N ILE A 139 -12.78 -8.33 5.16
CA ILE A 139 -11.98 -8.58 3.96
C ILE A 139 -12.68 -9.61 3.06
N GLU A 140 -13.12 -10.73 3.63
CA GLU A 140 -13.77 -11.81 2.88
C GLU A 140 -15.12 -11.39 2.28
N GLU A 141 -15.86 -10.46 2.92
CA GLU A 141 -17.07 -9.84 2.37
C GLU A 141 -16.79 -9.02 1.10
N ASN A 142 -15.63 -8.36 1.02
CA ASN A 142 -15.24 -7.55 -0.14
C ASN A 142 -14.49 -8.38 -1.21
N TYR A 143 -13.83 -9.46 -0.80
CA TYR A 143 -12.92 -10.25 -1.62
C TYR A 143 -12.97 -11.73 -1.22
N SER A 144 -14.03 -12.41 -1.63
CA SER A 144 -14.31 -13.81 -1.26
C SER A 144 -13.28 -14.83 -1.75
N ASP A 145 -12.42 -14.43 -2.71
CA ASP A 145 -11.38 -15.27 -3.30
C ASP A 145 -10.01 -15.11 -2.63
N LEU A 146 -9.86 -14.20 -1.66
CA LEU A 146 -8.62 -14.03 -0.89
C LEU A 146 -8.45 -15.10 0.17
N LEU A 147 -7.19 -15.53 0.35
CA LEU A 147 -6.83 -16.36 1.48
C LEU A 147 -6.51 -15.47 2.69
N VAL A 148 -7.42 -15.43 3.67
CA VAL A 148 -7.23 -14.69 4.93
C VAL A 148 -7.08 -15.68 6.10
N ASN A 149 -5.87 -15.71 6.66
CA ASN A 149 -5.53 -16.54 7.80
C ASN A 149 -5.46 -15.69 9.06
N VAL A 150 -6.08 -16.19 10.13
CA VAL A 150 -6.03 -15.59 11.47
C VAL A 150 -5.46 -16.63 12.42
N SER A 151 -4.38 -16.27 13.09
CA SER A 151 -3.82 -17.02 14.23
C SER A 151 -3.40 -16.04 15.31
N ASN A 152 -2.09 -15.84 15.52
CA ASN A 152 -1.54 -14.76 16.32
C ASN A 152 -1.35 -13.47 15.50
N GLU A 153 -1.34 -13.61 14.17
CA GLU A 153 -1.26 -12.52 13.20
C GLU A 153 -2.43 -12.66 12.22
N LEU A 154 -2.83 -11.55 11.60
CA LEU A 154 -3.70 -11.58 10.42
C LEU A 154 -2.84 -11.53 9.17
N VAL A 155 -3.02 -12.51 8.29
CA VAL A 155 -2.26 -12.66 7.05
C VAL A 155 -3.20 -12.75 5.88
N ILE A 156 -3.10 -11.80 4.96
CA ILE A 156 -3.81 -11.77 3.69
C ILE A 156 -2.81 -12.18 2.60
N ILE A 157 -3.15 -13.23 1.86
CA ILE A 157 -2.32 -13.73 0.75
C ILE A 157 -3.12 -13.64 -0.54
N ASP A 158 -2.55 -12.95 -1.52
CA ASP A 158 -2.97 -13.01 -2.92
C ASP A 158 -1.81 -13.57 -3.77
N ARG A 159 -2.01 -13.78 -5.07
CA ARG A 159 -1.01 -14.35 -5.99
C ARG A 159 0.32 -13.59 -5.99
N ASP A 160 0.24 -12.30 -5.73
CA ASP A 160 1.27 -11.33 -6.08
C ASP A 160 1.85 -10.57 -4.89
N TYR A 161 1.22 -10.67 -3.73
CA TYR A 161 1.64 -9.97 -2.52
C TYR A 161 1.13 -10.68 -1.25
N LYS A 162 1.76 -10.34 -0.13
CA LYS A 162 1.33 -10.74 1.21
C LYS A 162 1.22 -9.50 2.10
N LEU A 163 0.06 -9.32 2.74
CA LEU A 163 -0.16 -8.29 3.75
C LEU A 163 -0.27 -8.95 5.13
N MET A 164 0.42 -8.41 6.12
CA MET A 164 0.45 -8.96 7.48
C MET A 164 0.28 -7.87 8.53
N LEU A 165 -0.52 -8.14 9.56
CA LEU A 165 -0.56 -7.33 10.78
C LEU A 165 0.31 -7.99 11.84
N LYS A 166 1.22 -7.21 12.41
CA LYS A 166 2.17 -7.63 13.45
C LYS A 166 1.99 -6.82 14.72
N GLU A 167 2.35 -7.41 15.85
CA GLU A 167 2.55 -6.67 17.11
C GLU A 167 3.89 -5.94 17.12
#